data_AF-A0A960Y7K7-F1
#
_entry.id   AF-A0A960Y7K7-F1
#
_cell.length_a   1.000
_cell.length_b   1.000
_cell.length_c   1.000
_cell.angle_alpha   90.00
_cell.angle_beta   90.00
_cell.angle_gamma   90.00
#
_symmetry.space_group_name_H-M   'P 1'
#
loop_
_entity.id
_entity.type
_entity.pdbx_description
1 polymer ?
#
loop_
_entity_poly.entity_id
_entity_poly.type
_entity_poly.pdbx_seq_one_letter_code
_entity_poly.pdbx_strand_id
1 'polypeptide(L)' 'ETKLIAHERTPEQIAEIMGSDGTYFVSHEGLMRGLELSKDRLCMACLTRRYPTDVTEAVRRVEHRRRERDDSLAIESAC' A
#
# COMPACT_ATOMS: atom_id res chain seq x y z
N GLU A 1 -3.79 -12.17 -1.84
CA GLU A 1 -4.63 -10.97 -1.66
C GLU A 1 -3.85 -9.82 -1.01
N THR A 2 -4.19 -8.57 -1.32
CA THR A 2 -3.59 -7.38 -0.69
C THR A 2 -4.26 -7.10 0.67
N LYS A 3 -3.49 -6.68 1.67
CA LYS A 3 -4.00 -6.33 3.01
C LYS A 3 -4.34 -4.85 3.17
N LEU A 4 -4.31 -4.07 2.08
CA LEU A 4 -4.55 -2.63 2.10
C LEU A 4 -5.96 -2.33 1.57
N ILE A 5 -6.85 -1.80 2.42
CA ILE A 5 -8.25 -1.53 2.05
C ILE A 5 -8.38 -0.53 0.89
N ALA A 6 -7.54 0.51 0.88
CA ALA A 6 -7.55 1.56 -0.14
C ALA A 6 -6.82 1.18 -1.45
N HIS A 7 -6.26 -0.03 -1.55
CA HIS A 7 -5.62 -0.46 -2.79
C HIS A 7 -6.69 -0.70 -3.87
N GLU A 8 -6.63 0.10 -4.94
CA GLU A 8 -7.53 0.01 -6.11
C GLU A 8 -9.01 0.19 -5.76
N ARG A 9 -9.30 0.98 -4.72
CA ARG A 9 -10.66 1.33 -4.31
C ARG A 9 -10.85 2.83 -4.21
N THR A 10 -12.05 3.29 -4.55
CA THR A 10 -12.49 4.67 -4.31
C THR A 10 -12.99 4.84 -2.87
N PRO A 11 -13.09 6.08 -2.35
CA PRO A 11 -13.65 6.32 -1.02
C PRO A 11 -15.08 5.78 -0.84
N GLU A 12 -15.90 5.80 -1.89
CA GLU A 12 -17.27 5.27 -1.87
C GLU A 12 -17.27 3.75 -1.69
N GLN A 13 -16.42 3.03 -2.43
CA GLN A 13 -16.27 1.58 -2.28
C GLN A 13 -15.73 1.22 -0.88
N ILE A 14 -14.86 2.05 -0.32
CA ILE A 14 -14.36 1.86 1.05
C ILE A 14 -15.48 2.08 2.06
N ALA A 15 -16.31 3.11 1.89
CA ALA A 15 -17.44 3.39 2.77
C ALA A 15 -18.44 2.21 2.79
N GLU A 16 -18.74 1.63 1.62
CA GLU A 16 -19.58 0.43 1.51
C GLU A 16 -18.98 -0.76 2.28
N ILE A 17 -17.69 -1.03 2.13
CA ILE A 17 -16.99 -2.11 2.85
C ILE A 17 -17.03 -1.87 4.37
N MET A 18 -16.90 -0.62 4.80
CA MET A 18 -16.88 -0.23 6.21
C MET A 18 -18.28 -0.11 6.82
N GLY A 19 -19.34 -0.09 6.01
CA GLY A 19 -20.71 0.15 6.45
C GLY A 19 -20.96 1.59 6.95
N SER A 20 -20.26 2.58 6.40
CA SER A 20 -20.42 4.00 6.75
C SER A 20 -21.16 4.79 5.68
N ASP A 21 -21.79 5.91 6.06
CA ASP A 21 -22.45 6.82 5.11
C ASP A 21 -21.47 7.52 4.17
N GLY A 22 -20.18 7.51 4.51
CA GLY A 22 -19.10 8.07 3.70
C GLY A 22 -17.73 7.85 4.31
N THR A 23 -16.69 8.04 3.50
CA THR A 23 -15.28 8.03 3.91
C THR A 23 -14.56 9.20 3.27
N TYR A 24 -13.82 9.98 4.06
CA TYR A 24 -13.08 11.15 3.59
C TYR A 24 -11.63 11.07 4.04
N PHE A 25 -10.70 11.42 3.15
CA PHE A 25 -9.27 11.41 3.43
C PHE A 25 -8.72 12.84 3.50
N VAL A 26 -7.68 13.02 4.31
CA VAL A 26 -6.87 14.24 4.25
C VAL A 26 -6.18 14.34 2.89
N SER A 27 -6.14 15.54 2.31
CA SER A 27 -5.38 15.74 1.08
C SER A 27 -3.87 15.65 1.35
N HIS A 28 -3.08 15.27 0.35
CA HIS A 28 -1.62 15.26 0.49
C HIS A 28 -1.06 16.63 0.89
N GLU A 29 -1.65 17.71 0.37
CA GLU A 29 -1.28 19.08 0.74
C GLU A 29 -1.66 19.40 2.19
N GLY A 30 -2.85 18.99 2.63
CA GLY A 30 -3.28 19.15 4.02
C GLY A 30 -2.34 18.44 4.99
N LEU A 31 -1.89 17.23 4.65
CA LEU A 31 -0.89 16.48 5.41
C LEU A 31 0.44 17.24 5.50
N MET A 32 0.97 17.72 4.36
CA MET A 32 2.24 18.46 4.33
C MET A 32 2.17 19.76 5.14
N ARG A 33 1.07 20.51 5.01
CA ARG A 33 0.84 21.73 5.80
C ARG A 33 0.76 21.42 7.30
N GLY A 34 0.06 20.37 7.69
CA GLY A 34 -0.08 19.98 9.11
C GLY A 34 1.22 19.51 9.76
N LEU A 35 2.19 19.05 8.96
CA LEU A 35 3.52 18.65 9.43
C LEU A 35 4.57 19.75 9.28
N GLU A 36 4.24 20.89 8.66
CA GLU A 36 5.19 21.95 8.32
C GLU A 36 6.40 21.45 7.49
N LEU A 37 6.17 20.44 6.65
CA LEU A 37 7.19 19.83 5.80
C LEU A 37 6.86 19.99 4.32
N SER A 38 7.88 20.27 3.52
CA SER A 38 7.78 20.25 2.06
C SER A 38 7.84 18.82 1.51
N LYS A 39 7.35 18.63 0.28
CA LYS A 39 7.25 17.33 -0.38
C LYS A 39 8.59 16.58 -0.50
N ASP A 40 9.69 17.30 -0.64
CA ASP A 40 11.06 16.79 -0.75
C ASP A 40 11.64 16.34 0.60
N ARG A 41 11.02 16.76 1.71
CA ARG A 41 11.43 16.44 3.08
C ARG A 41 10.60 15.33 3.72
N LEU A 42 9.60 14.81 3.01
CA LEU A 42 8.66 13.80 3.51
C LEU A 42 8.58 12.60 2.56
N CYS A 43 8.85 11.40 3.07
CA CYS A 43 8.62 10.18 2.31
C CYS A 43 7.12 9.94 2.13
N MET A 44 6.65 9.97 0.87
CA MET A 44 5.24 9.83 0.50
C MET A 44 4.94 8.51 -0.24
N ALA A 45 5.83 7.52 -0.13
CA ALA A 45 5.79 6.31 -0.93
C ALA A 45 4.53 5.46 -0.69
N CYS A 46 4.05 5.38 0.55
CA CYS A 46 2.83 4.63 0.89
C CYS A 46 1.57 5.18 0.21
N LEU A 47 1.56 6.47 -0.13
CA LEU A 47 0.41 7.16 -0.74
C LEU A 47 0.57 7.33 -2.25
N THR A 48 1.79 7.55 -2.74
CA THR A 48 2.07 7.91 -4.14
C THR A 48 2.80 6.84 -4.93
N ARG A 49 3.27 5.77 -4.27
CA ARG A 49 4.19 4.74 -4.81
C ARG A 49 5.54 5.27 -5.28
N ARG A 50 5.87 6.54 -5.02
CA ARG A 50 7.18 7.13 -5.34
C ARG A 50 8.09 7.05 -4.11
N TYR A 51 9.02 6.11 -4.14
CA TYR A 51 10.03 5.95 -3.10
C TYR A 51 11.17 6.96 -3.31
N PRO A 52 11.70 7.58 -2.24
CA PRO A 52 12.85 8.48 -2.34
C PRO A 52 14.17 7.74 -2.58
N THR A 53 14.16 6.40 -2.49
CA THR A 53 15.31 5.51 -2.69
C THR A 53 14.97 4.47 -3.75
N ASP A 54 16.00 3.91 -4.37
CA ASP A 54 15.84 2.73 -5.22
C ASP A 54 15.34 1.54 -4.38
N VAL A 55 14.35 0.83 -4.89
CA VAL A 55 13.71 -0.32 -4.25
C VAL A 55 13.82 -1.60 -5.09
N THR A 56 14.55 -1.61 -6.22
CA THR A 56 14.64 -2.77 -7.11
C THR A 56 15.09 -4.04 -6.37
N GLU A 57 16.11 -3.95 -5.53
CA GLU A 57 16.56 -5.10 -4.72
C GLU A 57 15.54 -5.52 -3.66
N ALA A 58 14.88 -4.56 -3.02
CA ALA A 58 13.83 -4.85 -2.05
C ALA A 58 12.64 -5.58 -2.71
N VAL A 59 12.25 -5.15 -3.92
CA VAL A 59 11.20 -5.79 -4.73
C VAL A 59 11.62 -7.21 -5.09
N ARG A 60 12.81 -7.42 -5.66
CA ARG A 60 13.36 -8.76 -5.97
C ARG A 60 13.29 -9.68 -4.75
N ARG A 61 13.70 -9.20 -3.58
CA ARG A 61 13.68 -9.98 -2.34
C ARG A 61 12.26 -10.33 -1.88
N VAL A 62 11.31 -9.41 -2.01
CA VAL A 62 9.90 -9.68 -1.69
C VAL A 62 9.31 -10.70 -2.66
N GLU A 63 9.60 -10.59 -3.95
CA GLU A 63 9.14 -11.53 -4.98
C GLU A 63 9.69 -12.93 -4.76
N HIS A 64 10.98 -13.06 -4.44
CA HIS A 64 11.59 -14.35 -4.09
C HIS A 64 10.84 -15.02 -2.93
N ARG A 65 10.65 -14.30 -1.82
CA ARG A 65 9.90 -14.82 -0.68
C ARG A 65 8.44 -15.15 -1.01
N ARG A 66 7.83 -14.47 -1.97
CA ARG A 66 6.46 -14.79 -2.42
C ARG A 66 6.46 -16.14 -3.13
N ARG A 67 7.35 -16.35 -4.10
CA ARG A 67 7.48 -17.62 -4.82
C ARG A 67 7.71 -18.80 -3.87
N GLU A 68 8.65 -18.68 -2.94
CA GLU A 68 8.93 -19.76 -1.97
C GLU A 68 7.72 -20.18 -1.14
N ARG A 69 6.90 -19.20 -0.69
CA ARG A 69 5.66 -19.50 0.04
C ARG A 69 4.62 -20.13 -0.87
N ASP A 70 4.48 -19.63 -2.10
CA ASP A 70 3.51 -20.15 -3.06
C ASP A 70 3.88 -21.59 -3.47
N ASP A 71 5.17 -21.90 -3.65
CA ASP A 71 5.69 -23.25 -3.91
C ASP A 71 5.43 -24.19 -2.73
N SER A 72 5.66 -23.71 -1.50
CA SER A 72 5.42 -24.49 -0.28
C SER A 72 3.93 -24.84 -0.11
N LEU A 73 3.04 -23.86 -0.34
CA LEU A 73 1.58 -24.08 -0.32
C LEU A 73 1.12 -25.05 -1.42
N ALA A 74 1.75 -25.00 -2.61
CA ALA A 74 1.44 -25.91 -3.69
C ALA A 74 1.85 -27.36 -3.38
N ILE A 75 3.00 -27.56 -2.72
CA ILE A 75 3.44 -28.88 -2.24
C ILE A 75 2.47 -29.40 -1.17
N GLU A 76 2.13 -28.58 -0.17
CA GLU A 76 1.18 -28.95 0.89
C GLU A 76 -0.21 -29.31 0.35
N SER A 77 -0.68 -28.61 -0.69
CA SER A 77 -1.98 -28.87 -1.32
C SER A 77 -1.99 -30.08 -2.27
N ALA A 78 -0.83 -30.58 -2.68
CA ALA A 78 -0.69 -31.72 -3.59
C ALA A 78 -0.49 -33.07 -2.88
N CYS A 79 -0.18 -33.05 -1.58
CA CYS A 79 -0.11 -34.22 -0.71
C CYS A 79 -1.47 -34.52 -0.05
#